data_AF-A0A9D8BPZ7-F1
#
_entry.id   AF-A0A9D8BPZ7-F1
#
_cell.length_a   1.000
_cell.length_b   1.000
_cell.length_c   1.000
_cell.angle_alpha   90.00
_cell.angle_beta   90.00
_cell.angle_gamma   90.00
#
_symmetry.space_group_name_H-M   'P 1'
#
loop_
_entity.id
_entity.type
_entity.pdbx_description
1 polymer ?
#
loop_
_entity_poly.entity_id
_entity_poly.type
_entity_poly.pdbx_seq_one_letter_code
_entity_poly.pdbx_strand_id
1 'polypeptide(L)' 'EAIEAFIKAYGPKAKPFVWRKREVKGSQLRNTIVNLRN' A
#
# COMPACT_ATOMS: atom_id res chain seq x y z
N GLU A 1 9.02 -23.78 0.22
CA GLU A 1 10.33 -23.10 0.05
C GLU A 1 10.26 -21.66 -0.47
N ALA A 2 9.33 -21.28 -1.36
CA ALA A 2 9.30 -19.92 -1.93
C ALA A 2 9.20 -18.77 -0.90
N ILE A 3 8.47 -18.98 0.20
CA ILE A 3 8.31 -17.98 1.28
C ILE A 3 9.64 -17.73 2.00
N GLU A 4 10.41 -18.78 2.29
CA GLU A 4 11.71 -18.67 2.96
C GLU A 4 12.73 -17.98 2.07
N ALA A 5 12.74 -18.29 0.77
CA ALA A 5 13.57 -17.63 -0.22
C ALA A 5 13.27 -16.12 -0.30
N PHE A 6 11.98 -15.75 -0.27
CA PHE A 6 11.54 -14.37 -0.24
C PHE A 6 11.98 -13.64 1.05
N ILE A 7 11.77 -14.24 2.22
CA ILE A 7 12.18 -13.67 3.50
C ILE A 7 13.70 -13.47 3.54
N LYS A 8 14.48 -14.44 3.06
CA LYS A 8 15.95 -14.35 3.00
C LYS A 8 16.44 -13.23 2.09
N ALA A 9 15.80 -13.05 0.93
CA ALA A 9 16.17 -12.02 -0.04
C ALA A 9 15.81 -10.60 0.42
N TYR A 10 14.63 -10.42 1.03
CA TYR A 10 14.05 -9.09 1.29
C TYR A 10 14.02 -8.69 2.78
N GLY A 11 14.10 -9.64 3.70
CA GLY A 11 14.07 -9.42 5.15
C GLY A 11 15.21 -8.56 5.73
N PRO A 12 16.50 -8.75 5.34
CA PRO A 12 17.62 -8.06 5.98
C PRO A 12 17.59 -6.53 5.94
N LYS A 13 16.89 -5.95 4.95
CA LYS A 13 16.71 -4.50 4.79
C LYS A 13 15.24 -4.09 4.83
N ALA A 14 14.32 -5.01 5.14
CA ALA A 14 12.91 -4.71 5.23
C ALA A 14 12.68 -3.71 6.36
N LYS A 15 12.09 -2.56 6.02
CA LYS A 15 11.65 -1.61 7.03
C LYS A 15 10.31 -2.07 7.59
N PRO A 16 10.06 -1.90 8.91
CA PRO A 16 8.73 -2.11 9.45
C PRO A 16 7.69 -1.32 8.66
N PHE A 17 6.51 -1.92 8.46
CA PHE A 17 5.40 -1.20 7.85
C PHE A 17 5.04 -0.01 8.74
N VAL A 18 5.05 1.20 8.17
CA VAL A 18 4.66 2.41 8.88
C VAL A 18 3.25 2.77 8.46
N TRP A 19 2.33 2.77 9.42
CA TRP A 19 0.97 3.27 9.19
C TRP A 19 1.04 4.78 8.95
N ARG A 20 0.82 5.21 7.71
CA ARG A 20 0.82 6.64 7.36
C ARG A 20 -0.61 7.11 7.17
N LYS A 21 -0.98 8.18 7.89
CA LYS A 21 -2.22 8.92 7.58
C LYS A 21 -2.08 9.48 6.17
N ARG A 22 -2.96 9.05 5.27
CA ARG A 22 -2.99 9.57 3.89
C ARG A 22 -3.81 10.85 3.89
N GLU A 23 -3.20 11.95 3.46
CA GLU A 23 -3.99 13.14 3.12
C GLU A 23 -4.73 12.87 1.82
N VAL A 24 -6.06 12.87 1.90
CA VAL A 24 -6.92 12.67 0.74
C VAL A 24 -7.33 14.04 0.23
N LYS A 25 -6.87 14.39 -0.98
CA LYS A 25 -7.31 15.61 -1.66
C LYS A 25 -8.78 15.48 -2.05
N GLY A 26 -9.55 16.57 -2.01
CA GLY A 26 -10.97 16.56 -2.37
C GLY A 26 -11.25 16.02 -3.78
N SER A 27 -10.33 16.19 -4.72
CA SER A 27 -10.38 15.60 -6.06
C SER A 27 -10.34 14.07 -6.04
N GLN A 28 -9.62 13.47 -5.10
CA GLN A 28 -9.50 12.03 -4.97
C GLN A 28 -10.80 11.41 -4.45
N LEU A 29 -11.49 12.08 -3.52
CA LEU A 29 -12.84 11.68 -3.09
C LEU A 29 -13.84 11.73 -4.26
N ARG A 30 -13.80 12.81 -5.05
CA ARG A 30 -14.67 12.95 -6.25
C ARG A 30 -14.40 11.83 -7.27
N ASN A 31 -13.13 11.56 -7.56
CA ASN A 31 -12.75 10.49 -8.49
C ASN A 31 -13.20 9.11 -7.98
N THR A 32 -13.05 8.83 -6.69
CA THR A 32 -13.53 7.58 -6.10
C THR A 32 -15.04 7.44 -6.25
N ILE A 33 -15.81 8.49 -5.96
CA ILE A 33 -17.27 8.46 -6.12
C ILE A 33 -17.66 8.18 -7.57
N VAL A 34 -17.02 8.85 -8.55
CA VAL A 34 -17.30 8.60 -9.97
C VAL A 34 -17.00 7.14 -10.33
N ASN A 35 -15.85 6.61 -9.90
CA ASN A 35 -15.47 5.23 -10.21
C ASN A 35 -16.39 4.18 -9.59
N LEU A 36 -16.99 4.47 -8.43
CA LEU A 36 -17.93 3.57 -7.75
C LEU A 36 -19.36 3.63 -8.33
N ARG A 37 -19.64 4.56 -9.24
CA ARG A 37 -20.94 4.71 -9.90
C ARG A 37 -20.96 4.10 -11.31
N ASN A 38 -19.84 3.50 -11.75
CA ASN A 38 -19.71 2.71 -12.97
C ASN A 38 -19.80 1.22 -12.64
#